data_AF-A0AA46TTU5-F1
#
_entry.id   AF-A0AA46TTU5-F1
#
_cell.length_a   1.000
_cell.length_b   1.000
_cell.length_c   1.000
_cell.angle_alpha   90.00
_cell.angle_beta   90.00
_cell.angle_gamma   90.00
#
_symmetry.space_group_name_H-M   'P 1'
#
loop_
_entity.id
_entity.type
_entity.pdbx_description
1 polymer ?
#
loop_
_entity_poly.entity_id
_entity_poly.type
_entity_poly.pdbx_seq_one_letter_code
_entity_poly.pdbx_strand_id
1 'polypeptide(L)'
;MNADKKHRLRNIALLVLVGLIGGTFAFAAFNQQAINDRLRENPAPVGARVHDYFSRQTENKDVFVKNYGQEPIMARIRLSEFMEYQKRGQTGWTQVAGGDRHDSSTWTFYRPEADIINSRSAVDGSSNFNQYSTLTFGWERDNQEEPWYLPTFNHDSTDLTTAAAGDAQDYLERGATHPGDGTDNFWQANVSYTNGQNDIVWPGSTEGTRTTSQNLRQERNPITLQEWRALRTEAENDEVGRNKQIGNFWVMDPETGWAYWANRLNPGQATSYLIDEARMEDAARAIQGSYYYAIHVDSELINVSAERFSHEDQASADLEELLDRIRAGADGNASPLFPAPLRDFTFNEMRASDGRIFTLDSPRSEYGEEFRYLERMADGNHLIIRNQVLTQVSWLNQEDELIRWFGEDISQELRNIVAPVSSIFTTGMIGYTAAGITGGGWSVSDLGNAANDNTVAINGGERRAFSLSLADVQRLSAGTAGIGFREMGERAGPSSTSWWLRTPVNHSSGWRVNTIGRIMTGPQTAELADRGVRPALIIHQ
;
A
#
# COMPACT_ATOMS: atom_id res chain seq x y z
N MET A 1 9.85 36.87 -31.81
CA MET A 1 9.34 35.75 -30.98
C MET A 1 8.30 34.97 -31.78
N ASN A 2 8.44 33.65 -31.81
CA ASN A 2 7.92 32.67 -32.79
C ASN A 2 6.40 32.56 -32.96
N ALA A 3 6.03 31.97 -34.11
CA ALA A 3 4.71 31.91 -34.72
C ALA A 3 3.62 31.09 -33.97
N ASP A 4 3.92 30.41 -32.87
CA ASP A 4 2.94 29.56 -32.18
C ASP A 4 2.04 30.27 -31.16
N LYS A 5 2.24 31.56 -30.90
CA LYS A 5 1.33 32.34 -30.02
C LYS A 5 0.09 32.93 -30.72
N LYS A 6 -0.10 32.67 -32.03
CA LYS A 6 -1.12 33.37 -32.84
C LYS A 6 -2.42 32.59 -33.12
N HIS A 7 -2.55 31.33 -32.66
CA HIS A 7 -3.65 30.45 -33.08
C HIS A 7 -4.78 30.18 -32.08
N ARG A 8 -4.80 30.74 -30.86
CA ARG A 8 -5.85 30.44 -29.86
C ARG A 8 -6.81 31.58 -29.47
N LEU A 9 -6.93 32.65 -30.27
CA LEU A 9 -7.88 33.75 -29.98
C LEU A 9 -8.76 34.18 -31.18
N ARG A 10 -8.86 33.38 -32.23
CA ARG A 10 -9.86 33.55 -33.29
C ARG A 10 -11.14 32.81 -32.88
N ASN A 11 -12.01 33.45 -32.08
CA ASN A 11 -13.45 33.12 -32.01
C ASN A 11 -14.31 34.08 -31.16
N ILE A 12 -13.92 35.35 -31.01
CA ILE A 12 -14.85 36.38 -30.48
C ILE A 12 -15.10 37.40 -31.57
N ALA A 13 -16.07 37.09 -32.42
CA ALA A 13 -16.70 38.03 -33.34
C ALA A 13 -18.19 38.15 -32.99
N LEU A 14 -18.71 39.38 -33.11
CA LEU A 14 -20.09 39.85 -32.98
C LEU A 14 -20.50 40.46 -31.63
N LEU A 15 -20.44 41.79 -31.57
CA LEU A 15 -21.67 42.61 -31.52
C LEU A 15 -21.34 44.09 -31.81
N VAL A 16 -21.76 44.54 -32.99
CA VAL A 16 -21.90 45.94 -33.37
C VAL A 16 -23.35 46.36 -33.05
N LEU A 17 -23.56 47.48 -32.36
CA LEU A 17 -24.66 48.39 -32.69
C LEU A 17 -24.37 49.83 -32.22
N VAL A 18 -24.73 50.76 -33.09
CA VAL A 18 -24.52 52.22 -33.10
C VAL A 18 -25.68 52.96 -32.41
N GLY A 19 -25.44 54.12 -31.79
CA GLY A 19 -26.50 55.09 -31.47
C GLY A 19 -26.14 56.31 -30.58
N LEU A 20 -25.74 57.42 -31.21
CA LEU A 20 -26.03 58.85 -30.92
C LEU A 20 -26.13 59.43 -29.47
N ILE A 21 -25.23 60.40 -29.22
CA ILE A 21 -25.38 61.76 -28.63
C ILE A 21 -26.31 61.98 -27.41
N GLY A 22 -25.71 62.42 -26.30
CA GLY A 22 -26.24 63.53 -25.49
C GLY A 22 -26.58 63.26 -24.01
N GLY A 23 -25.75 63.79 -23.09
CA GLY A 23 -26.21 64.33 -21.80
C GLY A 23 -26.30 63.42 -20.57
N THR A 24 -25.34 63.61 -19.65
CA THR A 24 -25.42 63.49 -18.17
C THR A 24 -25.81 62.15 -17.51
N PHE A 25 -24.81 61.61 -16.79
CA PHE A 25 -24.83 60.57 -15.74
C PHE A 25 -25.58 59.27 -16.04
N ALA A 26 -24.85 58.31 -16.59
CA ALA A 26 -25.05 56.89 -16.30
C ALA A 26 -23.67 56.27 -16.07
N PHE A 27 -23.50 55.57 -14.96
CA PHE A 27 -22.31 54.78 -14.66
C PHE A 27 -21.88 54.02 -15.91
N ALA A 28 -20.63 54.19 -16.35
CA ALA A 28 -20.06 53.27 -17.34
C ALA A 28 -20.21 51.87 -16.74
N ALA A 29 -20.92 50.96 -17.42
CA ALA A 29 -21.04 49.59 -16.97
C ALA A 29 -19.63 49.01 -16.88
N PHE A 30 -19.12 48.82 -15.66
CA PHE A 30 -17.87 48.11 -15.40
C PHE A 30 -18.14 46.63 -15.58
N ASN A 31 -18.20 46.18 -16.83
CA ASN A 31 -18.30 44.76 -17.13
C ASN A 31 -16.94 44.12 -16.83
N GLN A 32 -16.79 43.65 -15.59
CA GLN A 32 -15.67 42.81 -15.20
C GLN A 32 -16.04 41.37 -15.56
N GLN A 33 -15.25 40.77 -16.45
CA GLN A 33 -15.36 39.36 -16.78
C GLN A 33 -14.17 38.66 -16.14
N ALA A 34 -14.44 37.67 -15.29
CA ALA A 34 -13.44 36.76 -14.76
C ALA A 34 -13.64 35.40 -15.44
N ILE A 35 -12.56 34.83 -15.97
CA ILE A 35 -12.51 33.43 -16.36
C ILE A 35 -11.90 32.68 -15.19
N ASN A 36 -12.66 31.73 -14.64
CA ASN A 36 -12.10 30.69 -13.80
C ASN A 36 -11.63 29.56 -14.72
N ASP A 37 -10.39 29.65 -15.19
CA ASP A 37 -9.77 28.58 -15.96
C ASP A 37 -9.27 27.49 -14.99
N ARG A 38 -9.42 26.22 -15.37
CA ARG A 38 -8.94 25.07 -14.61
C ARG A 38 -8.27 24.13 -15.60
N LEU A 39 -6.95 24.18 -15.67
CA LEU A 39 -6.14 23.15 -16.30
C LEU A 39 -5.77 22.12 -15.22
N ARG A 40 -6.31 20.91 -15.34
CA ARG A 40 -6.00 19.78 -14.45
C ARG A 40 -5.77 18.54 -15.29
N GLU A 41 -4.63 17.89 -15.10
CA GLU A 41 -4.40 16.55 -15.59
C GLU A 41 -5.12 15.56 -14.67
N ASN A 42 -6.04 14.77 -15.23
CA ASN A 42 -6.64 13.66 -14.47
C ASN A 42 -5.62 12.52 -14.46
N PRO A 43 -5.28 11.95 -13.29
CA PRO A 43 -4.35 10.83 -13.23
C PRO A 43 -4.87 9.64 -14.03
N ALA A 44 -3.97 8.89 -14.67
CA ALA A 44 -4.32 7.64 -15.34
C ALA A 44 -4.91 6.64 -14.32
N PRO A 45 -5.95 5.85 -14.69
CA PRO A 45 -6.49 4.82 -13.80
C PRO A 45 -5.40 3.84 -13.34
N VAL A 46 -4.56 3.40 -14.29
CA VAL A 46 -3.39 2.56 -14.04
C VAL A 46 -2.17 3.29 -14.58
N GLY A 47 -1.10 3.35 -13.80
CA GLY A 47 0.10 4.06 -14.21
C GLY A 47 1.26 3.82 -13.26
N ALA A 48 2.39 3.37 -13.81
CA ALA A 48 3.56 3.04 -13.03
C ALA A 48 4.84 3.36 -13.79
N ARG A 49 5.93 3.55 -13.06
CA ARG A 49 7.23 3.93 -13.62
C ARG A 49 8.35 3.24 -12.87
N VAL A 50 9.29 2.65 -13.60
CA VAL A 50 10.58 2.22 -13.06
C VAL A 50 11.45 3.44 -12.87
N HIS A 51 12.02 3.58 -11.69
CA HIS A 51 13.09 4.52 -11.39
C HIS A 51 14.43 3.80 -11.48
N ASP A 52 15.37 4.42 -12.19
CA ASP A 52 16.74 3.94 -12.37
C ASP A 52 17.70 5.08 -12.05
N TYR A 53 18.27 5.08 -10.85
CA TYR A 53 19.26 6.07 -10.46
C TYR A 53 20.63 5.42 -10.48
N PHE A 54 21.55 5.99 -11.26
CA PHE A 54 22.88 5.43 -11.43
C PHE A 54 23.95 6.51 -11.39
N SER A 55 25.04 6.24 -10.68
CA SER A 55 26.24 7.07 -10.67
C SER A 55 27.46 6.18 -10.90
N ARG A 56 28.15 6.39 -12.02
CA ARG A 56 29.38 5.66 -12.35
C ARG A 56 30.50 5.96 -11.37
N GLN A 57 30.50 7.16 -10.77
CA GLN A 57 31.55 7.59 -9.85
C GLN A 57 31.44 6.89 -8.49
N THR A 58 30.21 6.71 -7.99
CA THR A 58 29.97 6.11 -6.66
C THR A 58 29.57 4.64 -6.74
N GLU A 59 29.38 4.11 -7.95
CA GLU A 59 28.86 2.74 -8.20
C GLU A 59 27.45 2.51 -7.60
N ASN A 60 26.73 3.62 -7.31
CA ASN A 60 25.34 3.62 -6.83
C ASN A 60 24.40 3.12 -7.93
N LYS A 61 23.45 2.26 -7.57
CA LYS A 61 22.44 1.77 -8.50
C LYS A 61 21.13 1.50 -7.77
N ASP A 62 20.21 2.45 -7.82
CA ASP A 62 18.89 2.31 -7.21
C ASP A 62 17.87 1.91 -8.27
N VAL A 63 17.17 0.80 -8.04
CA VAL A 63 16.08 0.33 -8.92
C VAL A 63 14.83 0.09 -8.10
N PHE A 64 13.75 0.78 -8.42
CA PHE A 64 12.45 0.60 -7.75
C PHE A 64 11.29 1.01 -8.67
N VAL A 65 10.07 0.69 -8.26
CA VAL A 65 8.85 1.03 -9.01
C VAL A 65 8.00 2.00 -8.23
N LYS A 66 7.44 3.01 -8.91
CA LYS A 66 6.43 3.92 -8.39
C LYS A 66 5.09 3.66 -9.07
N ASN A 67 4.00 3.57 -8.30
CA ASN A 67 2.64 3.66 -8.81
C ASN A 67 2.17 5.13 -8.79
N TYR A 68 1.99 5.74 -9.95
CA TYR A 68 1.44 7.09 -10.08
C TYR A 68 -0.03 7.11 -10.48
N GLY A 69 -0.62 5.94 -10.76
CA GLY A 69 -2.01 5.76 -11.16
C GLY A 69 -2.98 5.91 -9.99
N GLN A 70 -4.20 5.43 -10.17
CA GLN A 70 -5.29 5.47 -9.17
C GLN A 70 -5.70 4.08 -8.69
N GLU A 71 -5.20 3.03 -9.31
CA GLU A 71 -5.46 1.64 -8.94
C GLU A 71 -4.18 0.93 -8.49
N PRO A 72 -4.27 -0.08 -7.59
CA PRO A 72 -3.13 -0.92 -7.25
C PRO A 72 -2.55 -1.65 -8.46
N ILE A 73 -1.25 -1.93 -8.41
CA ILE A 73 -0.55 -2.69 -9.45
C ILE A 73 0.21 -3.88 -8.86
N MET A 74 0.51 -4.86 -9.70
CA MET A 74 1.60 -5.81 -9.48
C MET A 74 2.80 -5.38 -10.32
N ALA A 75 4.00 -5.53 -9.77
CA ALA A 75 5.24 -5.16 -10.44
C ALA A 75 6.21 -6.33 -10.46
N ARG A 76 6.86 -6.54 -11.61
CA ARG A 76 8.06 -7.37 -11.70
C ARG A 76 9.15 -6.66 -12.50
N ILE A 77 10.39 -6.95 -12.12
CA ILE A 77 11.61 -6.43 -12.75
C ILE A 77 12.52 -7.61 -13.09
N ARG A 78 13.21 -7.55 -14.22
CA ARG A 78 14.29 -8.48 -14.57
C ARG A 78 15.54 -7.72 -14.95
N LEU A 79 16.67 -8.20 -14.47
CA LEU A 79 17.98 -7.60 -14.70
C LEU A 79 18.72 -8.41 -15.76
N SER A 80 19.39 -7.74 -16.68
CA SER A 80 20.31 -8.37 -17.63
C SER A 80 21.65 -7.67 -17.61
N GLU A 81 22.75 -8.41 -17.63
CA GLU A 81 24.11 -7.90 -17.53
C GLU A 81 24.89 -8.16 -18.83
N PHE A 82 25.72 -7.19 -19.19
CA PHE A 82 26.70 -7.35 -20.26
C PHE A 82 28.04 -6.76 -19.86
N MET A 83 29.10 -7.51 -20.12
CA MET A 83 30.46 -7.03 -19.93
C MET A 83 31.36 -7.50 -21.06
N GLU A 84 32.19 -6.58 -21.55
CA GLU A 84 33.29 -6.88 -22.45
C GLU A 84 34.53 -6.09 -22.06
N TYR A 85 35.69 -6.62 -22.39
CA TYR A 85 36.95 -5.93 -22.15
C TYR A 85 37.93 -6.11 -23.29
N GLN A 86 38.80 -5.12 -23.47
CA GLN A 86 39.88 -5.13 -24.43
C GLN A 86 41.19 -4.88 -23.69
N LYS A 87 42.12 -5.83 -23.73
CA LYS A 87 43.44 -5.63 -23.16
C LYS A 87 44.28 -4.75 -24.09
N ARG A 88 45.20 -3.98 -23.52
CA ARG A 88 46.11 -3.09 -24.24
C ARG A 88 46.87 -3.87 -25.32
N GLY A 89 46.83 -3.36 -26.55
CA GLY A 89 47.47 -3.99 -27.71
C GLY A 89 46.64 -5.07 -28.40
N GLN A 90 45.44 -5.40 -27.90
CA GLN A 90 44.48 -6.24 -28.61
C GLN A 90 43.57 -5.39 -29.50
N THR A 91 43.13 -5.96 -30.61
CA THR A 91 42.22 -5.29 -31.57
C THR A 91 40.75 -5.70 -31.40
N GLY A 92 40.47 -6.76 -30.64
CA GLY A 92 39.11 -7.26 -30.38
C GLY A 92 38.70 -7.09 -28.92
N TRP A 93 37.38 -7.07 -28.69
CA TRP A 93 36.78 -7.16 -27.37
C TRP A 93 36.54 -8.62 -26.99
N THR A 94 36.81 -8.95 -25.74
CA THR A 94 36.50 -10.25 -25.13
C THR A 94 35.26 -10.08 -24.28
N GLN A 95 34.21 -10.83 -24.59
CA GLN A 95 32.96 -10.84 -23.83
C GLN A 95 33.09 -11.75 -22.61
N VAL A 96 32.56 -11.32 -21.46
CA VAL A 96 32.56 -12.08 -20.20
C VAL A 96 31.51 -13.19 -20.23
N ALA A 97 30.33 -12.85 -20.72
CA ALA A 97 29.30 -13.78 -21.18
C ALA A 97 28.92 -13.35 -22.60
N GLY A 98 28.46 -14.27 -23.44
CA GLY A 98 28.11 -13.95 -24.83
C GLY A 98 27.08 -12.81 -24.96
N GLY A 99 26.79 -12.37 -26.18
CA GLY A 99 25.78 -11.36 -26.47
C GLY A 99 26.32 -10.23 -27.35
N ASP A 100 25.62 -9.11 -27.41
CA ASP A 100 26.01 -7.91 -28.15
C ASP A 100 25.77 -6.66 -27.29
N ARG A 101 26.80 -5.83 -27.18
CA ARG A 101 26.78 -4.55 -26.47
C ARG A 101 25.63 -3.64 -26.90
N HIS A 102 25.24 -3.72 -28.17
CA HIS A 102 24.24 -2.85 -28.78
C HIS A 102 22.82 -3.44 -28.76
N ASP A 103 22.66 -4.68 -28.32
CA ASP A 103 21.37 -5.38 -28.24
C ASP A 103 21.15 -5.99 -26.84
N SER A 104 20.46 -5.24 -25.98
CA SER A 104 20.16 -5.66 -24.60
C SER A 104 19.31 -6.93 -24.52
N SER A 105 18.61 -7.32 -25.59
CA SER A 105 17.85 -8.57 -25.61
C SER A 105 18.74 -9.82 -25.61
N THR A 106 20.03 -9.64 -25.92
CA THR A 106 21.04 -10.72 -25.94
C THR A 106 21.86 -10.79 -24.65
N TRP A 107 21.65 -9.86 -23.71
CA TRP A 107 22.41 -9.80 -22.46
C TRP A 107 22.02 -10.94 -21.53
N THR A 108 22.94 -11.34 -20.66
CA THR A 108 22.73 -12.47 -19.76
C THR A 108 21.82 -12.05 -18.61
N PHE A 109 20.71 -12.76 -18.40
CA PHE A 109 19.84 -12.48 -17.25
C PHE A 109 20.57 -12.73 -15.92
N TYR A 110 20.37 -11.84 -14.95
CA TYR A 110 20.75 -12.12 -13.58
C TYR A 110 19.87 -13.25 -13.06
N ARG A 111 20.50 -14.36 -12.71
CA ARG A 111 19.85 -15.53 -12.14
C ARG A 111 20.53 -15.87 -10.82
N PRO A 112 19.86 -15.79 -9.67
CA PRO A 112 20.45 -16.16 -8.41
C PRO A 112 20.60 -17.69 -8.32
N GLU A 113 21.50 -18.14 -7.47
CA GLU A 113 21.46 -19.48 -6.91
C GLU A 113 20.16 -19.65 -6.13
N ALA A 114 19.66 -20.88 -6.04
CA ALA A 114 18.28 -21.11 -5.63
C ALA A 114 17.98 -20.64 -4.20
N ASP A 115 18.97 -20.60 -3.31
CA ASP A 115 18.85 -20.26 -1.90
C ASP A 115 19.61 -18.98 -1.49
N ILE A 116 20.26 -18.28 -2.44
CA ILE A 116 21.09 -17.10 -2.14
C ILE A 116 20.95 -16.08 -3.26
N ILE A 117 20.15 -15.02 -3.03
CA ILE A 117 19.91 -13.98 -4.05
C ILE A 117 21.18 -13.25 -4.49
N ASN A 118 22.19 -13.14 -3.61
CA ASN A 118 23.43 -12.41 -3.89
C ASN A 118 24.47 -13.24 -4.67
N SER A 119 24.21 -14.52 -4.93
CA SER A 119 25.11 -15.40 -5.66
C SER A 119 24.51 -15.70 -7.02
N ARG A 120 25.22 -15.39 -8.12
CA ARG A 120 24.76 -15.74 -9.47
C ARG A 120 24.92 -17.23 -9.75
N SER A 121 23.90 -17.84 -10.33
CA SER A 121 23.92 -19.23 -10.78
C SER A 121 24.81 -19.43 -12.02
N ALA A 122 25.29 -20.67 -12.19
CA ALA A 122 26.06 -21.05 -13.38
C ALA A 122 25.22 -21.17 -14.67
N VAL A 123 23.90 -20.98 -14.59
CA VAL A 123 22.98 -21.07 -15.73
C VAL A 123 23.24 -19.90 -16.68
N ASP A 124 23.28 -20.20 -17.99
CA ASP A 124 23.46 -19.23 -19.08
C ASP A 124 24.70 -18.31 -18.96
N GLY A 125 25.68 -18.70 -18.15
CA GLY A 125 26.90 -17.91 -17.93
C GLY A 125 26.74 -16.74 -16.95
N SER A 126 25.62 -16.64 -16.23
CA SER A 126 25.38 -15.58 -15.22
C SER A 126 26.51 -15.52 -14.17
N SER A 127 27.02 -16.66 -13.71
CA SER A 127 28.13 -16.71 -12.75
C SER A 127 29.45 -16.09 -13.26
N ASN A 128 29.65 -15.89 -14.57
CA ASN A 128 30.89 -15.31 -15.11
C ASN A 128 31.10 -13.86 -14.62
N PHE A 129 30.03 -13.15 -14.28
CA PHE A 129 30.09 -11.78 -13.77
C PHE A 129 30.57 -11.71 -12.31
N ASN A 130 30.52 -12.80 -11.53
CA ASN A 130 30.96 -12.82 -10.13
C ASN A 130 32.45 -12.45 -9.97
N GLN A 131 33.26 -12.65 -11.01
CA GLN A 131 34.66 -12.22 -10.99
C GLN A 131 34.81 -10.69 -11.05
N TYR A 132 33.87 -9.99 -11.68
CA TYR A 132 34.04 -8.62 -12.11
C TYR A 132 33.10 -7.62 -11.43
N SER A 133 31.99 -8.07 -10.87
CA SER A 133 30.97 -7.20 -10.29
C SER A 133 30.14 -7.88 -9.21
N THR A 134 29.76 -7.12 -8.19
CA THR A 134 28.83 -7.51 -7.13
C THR A 134 27.62 -6.59 -7.15
N LEU A 135 26.42 -7.18 -7.09
CA LEU A 135 25.18 -6.42 -6.89
C LEU A 135 24.75 -6.55 -5.44
N THR A 136 24.32 -5.45 -4.84
CA THR A 136 23.72 -5.43 -3.51
C THR A 136 22.21 -5.30 -3.67
N PHE A 137 21.48 -6.32 -3.23
CA PHE A 137 20.02 -6.36 -3.32
C PHE A 137 19.35 -5.81 -2.07
N GLY A 138 18.34 -4.97 -2.27
CA GLY A 138 17.63 -4.29 -1.19
C GLY A 138 18.42 -3.14 -0.59
N TRP A 139 17.70 -2.32 0.17
CA TRP A 139 18.29 -1.24 0.95
C TRP A 139 18.27 -1.63 2.42
N GLU A 140 19.45 -1.89 3.01
CA GLU A 140 19.59 -2.20 4.44
C GLU A 140 20.67 -1.32 5.05
N ARG A 141 20.23 -0.27 5.76
CA ARG A 141 21.11 0.58 6.57
C ARG A 141 20.49 0.79 7.93
N ASP A 142 21.15 0.23 8.95
CA ASP A 142 20.69 0.34 10.33
C ASP A 142 20.50 1.80 10.74
N ASN A 143 19.34 2.11 11.32
CA ASN A 143 18.99 3.43 11.88
C ASN A 143 18.89 4.58 10.87
N GLN A 144 18.58 4.31 9.60
CA GLN A 144 18.24 5.35 8.62
C GLN A 144 16.76 5.31 8.25
N GLU A 145 16.19 6.48 7.94
CA GLU A 145 14.83 6.59 7.37
C GLU A 145 14.82 6.03 5.94
N GLU A 146 13.65 5.58 5.49
CA GLU A 146 13.46 5.07 4.14
C GLU A 146 13.93 6.08 3.09
N PRO A 147 14.55 5.62 1.98
CA PRO A 147 15.05 6.51 0.95
C PRO A 147 13.96 7.44 0.43
N TRP A 148 14.37 8.69 0.21
CA TRP A 148 13.53 9.68 -0.44
C TRP A 148 13.78 9.62 -1.95
N TYR A 149 12.71 9.80 -2.72
CA TYR A 149 12.79 9.94 -4.16
C TYR A 149 11.92 11.10 -4.62
N LEU A 150 12.23 11.68 -5.78
CA LEU A 150 11.31 12.59 -6.44
C LEU A 150 10.32 11.80 -7.31
N PRO A 151 9.00 11.94 -7.11
CA PRO A 151 8.00 11.33 -7.97
C PRO A 151 8.13 11.76 -9.43
N THR A 152 8.05 10.80 -10.37
CA THR A 152 8.14 11.12 -11.83
C THR A 152 7.13 12.19 -12.28
N PHE A 153 7.57 13.03 -13.22
CA PHE A 153 6.72 13.96 -13.97
C PHE A 153 5.94 13.27 -15.09
N ASN A 154 6.40 12.11 -15.53
CA ASN A 154 5.82 11.37 -16.64
C ASN A 154 4.68 10.45 -16.18
N HIS A 155 3.46 10.97 -16.26
CA HIS A 155 2.22 10.24 -15.98
C HIS A 155 1.53 9.71 -17.25
N ASP A 156 2.17 9.78 -18.42
CA ASP A 156 1.66 9.17 -19.64
C ASP A 156 1.87 7.66 -19.58
N SER A 157 0.78 6.90 -19.54
CA SER A 157 0.79 5.44 -19.47
C SER A 157 1.22 4.78 -20.78
N THR A 158 1.28 5.52 -21.88
CA THR A 158 1.72 5.02 -23.19
C THR A 158 3.19 5.34 -23.49
N ASP A 159 3.78 6.25 -22.72
CA ASP A 159 5.21 6.52 -22.77
C ASP A 159 5.96 5.42 -22.01
N LEU A 160 6.90 4.77 -22.69
CA LEU A 160 7.69 3.66 -22.15
C LEU A 160 9.00 4.11 -21.50
N THR A 161 9.31 5.42 -21.52
CA THR A 161 10.52 5.93 -20.87
C THR A 161 10.49 5.67 -19.38
N THR A 162 11.63 5.30 -18.83
CA THR A 162 11.87 5.14 -17.39
C THR A 162 12.08 6.49 -16.73
N ALA A 163 12.13 6.52 -15.40
CA ALA A 163 12.64 7.67 -14.65
C ALA A 163 14.14 7.47 -14.38
N ALA A 164 14.97 7.66 -15.42
CA ALA A 164 16.41 7.47 -15.37
C ALA A 164 17.13 8.77 -14.92
N ALA A 165 17.96 8.71 -13.87
CA ALA A 165 18.69 9.86 -13.34
C ALA A 165 20.21 9.62 -13.24
N GLY A 166 20.99 10.71 -13.23
CA GLY A 166 22.45 10.65 -13.19
C GLY A 166 23.07 10.15 -14.49
N ASP A 167 23.94 9.15 -14.37
CA ASP A 167 24.58 8.44 -15.49
C ASP A 167 23.68 7.37 -16.12
N ALA A 168 22.48 7.13 -15.56
CA ALA A 168 21.52 6.18 -16.11
C ALA A 168 21.08 6.58 -17.52
N GLN A 169 20.84 5.58 -18.37
CA GLN A 169 20.38 5.79 -19.74
C GLN A 169 19.06 5.06 -19.95
N ASP A 170 18.02 5.83 -20.24
CA ASP A 170 16.77 5.27 -20.74
C ASP A 170 17.00 4.54 -22.08
N TYR A 171 16.31 3.43 -22.28
CA TYR A 171 16.48 2.58 -23.46
C TYR A 171 16.11 3.29 -24.77
N LEU A 172 15.06 4.12 -24.75
CA LEU A 172 14.55 4.83 -25.93
C LEU A 172 15.28 6.16 -26.14
N GLU A 173 15.39 6.96 -25.08
CA GLU A 173 15.97 8.31 -25.15
C GLU A 173 17.51 8.31 -25.11
N ARG A 174 18.14 7.20 -24.69
CA ARG A 174 19.61 7.03 -24.58
C ARG A 174 20.26 8.09 -23.69
N GLY A 175 19.57 8.47 -22.62
CA GLY A 175 20.03 9.44 -21.63
C GLY A 175 19.13 9.53 -20.41
N ALA A 176 19.43 10.46 -19.52
CA ALA A 176 18.61 10.73 -18.35
C ALA A 176 17.25 11.31 -18.76
N THR A 177 16.20 10.83 -18.12
CA THR A 177 14.80 11.23 -18.32
C THR A 177 14.16 11.72 -17.01
N HIS A 178 14.95 11.84 -15.95
CA HIS A 178 14.52 12.27 -14.63
C HIS A 178 15.61 13.09 -13.93
N PRO A 179 15.25 14.11 -13.12
CA PRO A 179 16.24 14.88 -12.37
C PRO A 179 16.93 14.04 -11.29
N GLY A 180 18.14 14.48 -10.95
CA GLY A 180 19.02 13.85 -9.97
C GLY A 180 20.38 13.54 -10.59
N ASP A 181 21.41 13.45 -9.75
CA ASP A 181 22.77 13.07 -10.18
C ASP A 181 23.01 11.55 -10.09
N GLY A 182 22.00 10.79 -9.65
CA GLY A 182 22.06 9.34 -9.52
C GLY A 182 22.91 8.84 -8.37
N THR A 183 23.39 9.74 -7.50
CA THR A 183 24.09 9.35 -6.27
C THR A 183 23.12 8.89 -5.19
N ASP A 184 23.63 8.04 -4.31
CA ASP A 184 22.92 7.56 -3.13
C ASP A 184 22.41 8.75 -2.29
N ASN A 185 21.18 8.66 -1.79
CA ASN A 185 20.54 9.67 -0.94
C ASN A 185 20.55 11.10 -1.51
N PHE A 186 20.59 11.26 -2.84
CA PHE A 186 20.53 12.58 -3.48
C PHE A 186 19.26 13.37 -3.08
N TRP A 187 18.12 12.69 -3.07
CA TRP A 187 16.85 13.28 -2.66
C TRP A 187 16.69 13.23 -1.14
N GLN A 188 16.06 14.27 -0.59
CA GLN A 188 15.89 14.47 0.85
C GLN A 188 14.43 14.82 1.16
N ALA A 189 14.05 14.72 2.44
CA ALA A 189 12.71 15.04 2.91
C ALA A 189 12.26 16.46 2.52
N ASN A 190 11.01 16.60 2.07
CA ASN A 190 10.35 17.87 1.77
C ASN A 190 11.02 18.74 0.69
N VAL A 191 11.84 18.16 -0.18
CA VAL A 191 12.43 18.86 -1.32
C VAL A 191 11.40 18.94 -2.44
N SER A 192 11.25 20.13 -3.04
CA SER A 192 10.38 20.34 -4.19
C SER A 192 11.18 20.70 -5.45
N TYR A 193 10.81 20.11 -6.58
CA TYR A 193 11.42 20.35 -7.89
C TYR A 193 10.33 20.69 -8.91
N THR A 194 10.56 21.73 -9.71
CA THR A 194 9.63 22.14 -10.77
C THR A 194 10.20 21.77 -12.13
N ASN A 195 9.43 21.06 -12.96
CA ASN A 195 9.87 20.69 -14.31
C ASN A 195 10.11 21.95 -15.15
N GLY A 196 11.19 21.99 -15.93
CA GLY A 196 11.61 23.19 -16.66
C GLY A 196 12.45 24.18 -15.84
N GLN A 197 12.65 23.95 -14.54
CA GLN A 197 13.59 24.76 -13.77
C GLN A 197 15.01 24.61 -14.35
N ASN A 198 15.74 25.73 -14.45
CA ASN A 198 17.07 25.81 -15.07
C ASN A 198 17.10 25.45 -16.56
N ASP A 199 15.99 25.67 -17.29
CA ASP A 199 15.85 25.40 -18.72
C ASP A 199 16.01 23.91 -19.12
N ILE A 200 15.89 22.98 -18.15
CA ILE A 200 15.88 21.53 -18.39
C ILE A 200 14.44 21.03 -18.24
N VAL A 201 13.89 20.46 -19.32
CA VAL A 201 12.56 19.88 -19.34
C VAL A 201 12.67 18.38 -19.42
N TRP A 202 12.09 17.70 -18.43
CA TRP A 202 11.99 16.25 -18.36
C TRP A 202 10.69 15.76 -19.02
N PRO A 203 10.65 14.53 -19.56
CA PRO A 203 9.43 13.91 -20.10
C PRO A 203 8.23 13.99 -19.15
N GLY A 204 7.03 14.14 -19.73
CA GLY A 204 5.77 14.27 -18.99
C GLY A 204 5.24 15.71 -18.89
N SER A 205 4.47 15.99 -17.83
CA SER A 205 3.84 17.30 -17.66
C SER A 205 4.89 18.41 -17.52
N THR A 206 4.75 19.45 -18.35
CA THR A 206 5.56 20.68 -18.32
C THR A 206 5.08 21.69 -17.28
N GLU A 207 3.91 21.44 -16.67
CA GLU A 207 3.33 22.25 -15.62
C GLU A 207 3.22 21.38 -14.35
N GLY A 208 4.20 21.48 -13.46
CA GLY A 208 4.15 20.73 -12.20
C GLY A 208 5.36 20.91 -11.32
N THR A 209 5.10 21.18 -10.04
CA THR A 209 6.06 20.99 -8.95
C THR A 209 5.79 19.64 -8.31
N ARG A 210 6.84 18.85 -8.10
CA ARG A 210 6.79 17.59 -7.34
C ARG A 210 7.56 17.78 -6.05
N THR A 211 7.03 17.21 -4.98
CA THR A 211 7.71 17.12 -3.69
C THR A 211 8.17 15.69 -3.49
N THR A 212 9.35 15.51 -2.90
CA THR A 212 9.89 14.20 -2.60
C THR A 212 8.93 13.37 -1.75
N SER A 213 8.98 12.05 -1.95
CA SER A 213 8.19 11.05 -1.23
C SER A 213 9.12 9.93 -0.78
N GLN A 214 8.72 9.15 0.21
CA GLN A 214 9.50 8.02 0.69
C GLN A 214 9.13 6.73 -0.03
N ASN A 215 10.13 5.89 -0.26
CA ASN A 215 9.92 4.49 -0.61
C ASN A 215 9.25 3.75 0.56
N LEU A 216 8.54 2.66 0.26
CA LEU A 216 8.02 1.77 1.29
C LEU A 216 9.16 1.18 2.11
N ARG A 217 8.94 1.04 3.42
CA ARG A 217 9.89 0.42 4.33
C ARG A 217 10.15 -1.02 3.91
N GLN A 218 11.42 -1.35 3.74
CA GLN A 218 11.84 -2.71 3.47
C GLN A 218 11.61 -3.58 4.72
N GLU A 219 10.74 -4.57 4.61
CA GLU A 219 10.46 -5.52 5.70
C GLU A 219 11.47 -6.68 5.73
N ARG A 220 12.08 -6.95 4.57
CA ARG A 220 13.12 -7.95 4.39
C ARG A 220 13.97 -7.59 3.16
N ASN A 221 15.24 -7.97 3.18
CA ASN A 221 16.04 -7.99 1.96
C ASN A 221 15.33 -8.81 0.87
N PRO A 222 15.52 -8.48 -0.42
CA PRO A 222 15.10 -9.34 -1.50
C PRO A 222 15.57 -10.78 -1.27
N ILE A 223 14.72 -11.75 -1.64
CA ILE A 223 14.99 -13.18 -1.47
C ILE A 223 14.66 -13.94 -2.74
N THR A 224 15.11 -15.19 -2.82
CA THR A 224 14.73 -16.11 -3.88
C THR A 224 13.32 -16.69 -3.68
N LEU A 225 12.71 -17.23 -4.73
CA LEU A 225 11.43 -17.94 -4.67
C LEU A 225 11.49 -19.18 -3.75
N GLN A 226 12.65 -19.84 -3.67
CA GLN A 226 12.84 -20.98 -2.77
C GLN A 226 12.91 -20.54 -1.29
N GLU A 227 13.64 -19.48 -0.98
CA GLU A 227 13.64 -18.88 0.37
C GLU A 227 12.24 -18.41 0.75
N TRP A 228 11.53 -17.76 -0.18
CA TRP A 228 10.13 -17.36 0.00
C TRP A 228 9.21 -18.53 0.33
N ARG A 229 9.40 -19.69 -0.31
CA ARG A 229 8.65 -20.91 0.01
C ARG A 229 8.97 -21.40 1.42
N ALA A 230 10.23 -21.32 1.85
CA ALA A 230 10.66 -21.75 3.18
C ALA A 230 10.01 -20.91 4.31
N LEU A 231 9.59 -19.66 4.00
CA LEU A 231 8.86 -18.81 4.95
C LEU A 231 7.52 -19.40 5.40
N ARG A 232 6.92 -20.33 4.64
CA ARG A 232 5.73 -21.09 5.08
C ARG A 232 6.02 -21.90 6.34
N THR A 233 7.13 -22.63 6.33
CA THR A 233 7.53 -23.49 7.46
C THR A 233 7.91 -22.67 8.68
N GLU A 234 8.45 -21.45 8.49
CA GLU A 234 8.66 -20.52 9.60
C GLU A 234 7.34 -20.02 10.21
N ALA A 235 6.32 -19.75 9.39
CA ALA A 235 5.00 -19.33 9.84
C ALA A 235 4.28 -20.40 10.66
N GLU A 236 4.43 -21.68 10.28
CA GLU A 236 3.84 -22.83 10.98
C GLU A 236 4.45 -23.07 12.37
N ASN A 237 5.67 -22.58 12.62
CA ASN A 237 6.38 -22.72 13.91
C ASN A 237 6.36 -21.43 14.76
N ASP A 238 5.76 -20.34 14.27
CA ASP A 238 5.52 -19.11 15.03
C ASP A 238 4.26 -19.30 15.91
N GLU A 239 4.34 -19.02 17.22
CA GLU A 239 3.23 -19.15 18.17
C GLU A 239 1.98 -18.32 17.76
N VAL A 240 2.17 -17.32 16.89
CA VAL A 240 1.14 -16.41 16.38
C VAL A 240 0.60 -16.83 15.00
N GLY A 241 1.22 -17.80 14.31
CA GLY A 241 0.75 -18.31 13.01
C GLY A 241 0.80 -17.31 11.84
N ARG A 242 1.73 -16.35 11.85
CA ARG A 242 1.82 -15.25 10.87
C ARG A 242 2.42 -15.73 9.54
N ASN A 243 1.72 -15.50 8.43
CA ASN A 243 2.25 -15.78 7.09
C ASN A 243 3.31 -14.74 6.69
N LYS A 244 4.57 -15.16 6.59
CA LYS A 244 5.73 -14.33 6.21
C LYS A 244 5.93 -14.18 4.70
N GLN A 245 5.06 -14.76 3.88
CA GLN A 245 5.20 -14.83 2.43
C GLN A 245 4.73 -13.56 1.68
N ILE A 246 4.10 -12.59 2.33
CA ILE A 246 3.64 -11.34 1.67
C ILE A 246 4.13 -10.16 2.48
N GLY A 247 4.72 -9.16 1.82
CA GLY A 247 5.31 -8.01 2.50
C GLY A 247 6.11 -7.09 1.57
N ASN A 248 6.69 -6.04 2.15
CA ASN A 248 7.44 -5.03 1.42
C ASN A 248 8.87 -5.50 1.13
N PHE A 249 9.00 -6.48 0.23
CA PHE A 249 10.27 -7.02 -0.26
C PHE A 249 10.10 -7.65 -1.66
N TRP A 250 11.21 -7.92 -2.33
CA TRP A 250 11.23 -8.55 -3.66
C TRP A 250 11.49 -10.06 -3.55
N VAL A 251 10.84 -10.84 -4.41
CA VAL A 251 11.04 -12.29 -4.55
C VAL A 251 11.51 -12.60 -5.97
N MET A 252 12.74 -13.06 -6.11
CA MET A 252 13.34 -13.39 -7.40
C MET A 252 13.20 -14.88 -7.71
N ASP A 253 12.60 -15.20 -8.85
CA ASP A 253 12.51 -16.54 -9.38
C ASP A 253 13.85 -16.96 -10.03
N PRO A 254 14.57 -17.95 -9.47
CA PRO A 254 15.85 -18.41 -10.04
C PRO A 254 15.72 -18.96 -11.47
N GLU A 255 14.54 -19.52 -11.82
CA GLU A 255 14.29 -20.16 -13.12
C GLU A 255 14.04 -19.15 -14.24
N THR A 256 13.59 -17.93 -13.95
CA THR A 256 13.32 -16.92 -14.97
C THR A 256 14.14 -15.63 -14.83
N GLY A 257 14.70 -15.37 -13.64
CA GLY A 257 15.39 -14.11 -13.31
C GLY A 257 14.44 -12.94 -13.05
N TRP A 258 13.12 -13.15 -13.08
CA TRP A 258 12.13 -12.13 -12.71
C TRP A 258 12.07 -11.99 -11.19
N ALA A 259 12.19 -10.75 -10.70
CA ALA A 259 11.90 -10.34 -9.34
C ALA A 259 10.50 -9.73 -9.25
N TYR A 260 9.67 -10.29 -8.39
CA TYR A 260 8.29 -9.89 -8.14
C TYR A 260 8.22 -9.11 -6.83
N TRP A 261 7.52 -7.97 -6.82
CA TRP A 261 7.20 -7.29 -5.58
C TRP A 261 6.22 -8.17 -4.79
N ALA A 262 6.58 -8.58 -3.57
CA ALA A 262 5.82 -9.57 -2.78
C ALA A 262 4.56 -9.00 -2.12
N ASN A 263 4.06 -7.87 -2.64
CA ASN A 263 2.86 -7.19 -2.21
C ASN A 263 2.23 -6.47 -3.42
N ARG A 264 1.05 -5.87 -3.24
CA ARG A 264 0.53 -4.90 -4.20
C ARG A 264 1.21 -3.56 -3.98
N LEU A 265 1.34 -2.76 -5.03
CA LEU A 265 1.80 -1.38 -4.91
C LEU A 265 0.61 -0.44 -5.10
N ASN A 266 0.19 0.24 -4.05
CA ASN A 266 -0.98 1.12 -4.07
C ASN A 266 -0.68 2.49 -4.71
N PRO A 267 -1.71 3.25 -5.11
CA PRO A 267 -1.54 4.59 -5.66
C PRO A 267 -0.64 5.49 -4.80
N GLY A 268 0.34 6.13 -5.43
CA GLY A 268 1.28 7.04 -4.77
C GLY A 268 2.44 6.36 -4.03
N GLN A 269 2.44 5.04 -3.89
CA GLN A 269 3.53 4.30 -3.25
C GLN A 269 4.67 4.03 -4.24
N ALA A 270 5.87 3.85 -3.68
CA ALA A 270 7.01 3.26 -4.38
C ALA A 270 7.55 2.06 -3.59
N THR A 271 7.95 1.00 -4.28
CA THR A 271 8.56 -0.18 -3.67
C THR A 271 9.84 0.20 -2.92
N SER A 272 10.33 -0.67 -2.03
CA SER A 272 11.75 -0.61 -1.65
C SER A 272 12.64 -0.94 -2.85
N TYR A 273 13.95 -0.74 -2.68
CA TYR A 273 14.91 -1.01 -3.74
C TYR A 273 15.00 -2.50 -4.05
N LEU A 274 15.08 -2.85 -5.33
CA LEU A 274 15.54 -4.16 -5.77
C LEU A 274 17.07 -4.22 -5.68
N ILE A 275 17.76 -3.20 -6.19
CA ILE A 275 19.22 -3.03 -6.13
C ILE A 275 19.51 -1.69 -5.47
N ASP A 276 20.56 -1.64 -4.64
CA ASP A 276 21.14 -0.42 -4.03
C ASP A 276 22.55 -0.11 -4.58
N GLU A 277 23.31 -1.14 -4.99
CA GLU A 277 24.70 -0.96 -5.46
C GLU A 277 25.05 -1.93 -6.60
N ALA A 278 25.83 -1.44 -7.57
CA ALA A 278 26.44 -2.25 -8.63
C ALA A 278 27.96 -2.03 -8.63
N ARG A 279 28.65 -2.68 -7.68
CA ARG A 279 30.06 -2.47 -7.41
C ARG A 279 30.94 -3.25 -8.38
N MET A 280 31.96 -2.60 -8.96
CA MET A 280 32.97 -3.28 -9.76
C MET A 280 34.02 -3.93 -8.85
N GLU A 281 34.44 -5.14 -9.17
CA GLU A 281 35.43 -5.88 -8.37
C GLU A 281 36.86 -5.63 -8.85
N ASP A 282 37.83 -5.98 -8.00
CA ASP A 282 39.25 -5.74 -8.28
C ASP A 282 39.73 -6.38 -9.58
N ALA A 283 39.14 -7.52 -9.99
CA ALA A 283 39.49 -8.15 -11.27
C ALA A 283 39.09 -7.30 -12.48
N ALA A 284 37.99 -6.53 -12.40
CA ALA A 284 37.61 -5.58 -13.44
C ALA A 284 38.58 -4.39 -13.47
N ARG A 285 38.92 -3.87 -12.28
CA ARG A 285 39.88 -2.76 -12.13
C ARG A 285 41.30 -3.14 -12.55
N ALA A 286 41.67 -4.42 -12.46
CA ALA A 286 42.97 -4.95 -12.87
C ALA A 286 43.10 -5.16 -14.39
N ILE A 287 42.04 -4.97 -15.18
CA ILE A 287 42.10 -5.08 -16.64
C ILE A 287 43.04 -4.00 -17.18
N GLN A 288 44.19 -4.43 -17.71
CA GLN A 288 45.14 -3.54 -18.37
C GLN A 288 44.64 -3.13 -19.75
N GLY A 289 43.66 -2.24 -19.81
CA GLY A 289 42.99 -1.84 -21.04
C GLY A 289 41.71 -1.07 -20.76
N SER A 290 40.63 -1.43 -21.44
CA SER A 290 39.30 -0.84 -21.25
C SER A 290 38.28 -1.94 -21.05
N TYR A 291 37.26 -1.66 -20.24
CA TYR A 291 36.10 -2.53 -20.10
C TYR A 291 34.82 -1.73 -20.20
N TYR A 292 33.74 -2.43 -20.52
CA TYR A 292 32.38 -1.94 -20.50
C TYR A 292 31.55 -2.90 -19.69
N TYR A 293 30.75 -2.35 -18.79
CA TYR A 293 29.78 -3.08 -18.02
C TYR A 293 28.48 -2.28 -18.01
N ALA A 294 27.35 -2.97 -18.15
CA ALA A 294 26.04 -2.36 -18.07
C ALA A 294 25.01 -3.37 -17.54
N ILE A 295 24.01 -2.82 -16.86
CA ILE A 295 22.82 -3.54 -16.39
C ILE A 295 21.62 -2.94 -17.13
N HIS A 296 20.83 -3.81 -17.74
CA HIS A 296 19.55 -3.48 -18.34
C HIS A 296 18.43 -3.88 -17.39
N VAL A 297 17.48 -2.97 -17.18
CA VAL A 297 16.30 -3.18 -16.33
C VAL A 297 15.07 -3.33 -17.23
N ASP A 298 14.50 -4.53 -17.23
CA ASP A 298 13.25 -4.87 -17.91
C ASP A 298 12.12 -4.95 -16.87
N SER A 299 10.89 -4.61 -17.23
CA SER A 299 9.78 -4.58 -16.27
C SER A 299 8.43 -4.89 -16.88
N GLU A 300 7.55 -5.48 -16.07
CA GLU A 300 6.12 -5.50 -16.36
C GLU A 300 5.36 -4.97 -15.15
N LEU A 301 4.46 -4.03 -15.42
CA LEU A 301 3.69 -3.29 -14.43
C LEU A 301 2.22 -3.43 -14.82
N ILE A 302 1.49 -4.30 -14.12
CA ILE A 302 0.15 -4.70 -14.52
C ILE A 302 -0.90 -4.27 -13.50
N ASN A 303 -2.11 -4.01 -13.98
CA ASN A 303 -3.26 -3.86 -13.10
C ASN A 303 -3.59 -5.18 -12.41
N VAL A 304 -3.83 -5.17 -11.09
CA VAL A 304 -4.08 -6.41 -10.34
C VAL A 304 -5.38 -7.11 -10.77
N SER A 305 -6.40 -6.33 -11.12
CA SER A 305 -7.76 -6.83 -11.35
C SER A 305 -8.03 -7.30 -12.78
N ALA A 306 -7.34 -6.69 -13.75
CA ALA A 306 -7.66 -6.84 -15.17
C ALA A 306 -6.64 -7.67 -15.96
N GLU A 307 -5.41 -7.80 -15.46
CA GLU A 307 -4.28 -8.28 -16.27
C GLU A 307 -3.49 -9.43 -15.61
N ARG A 308 -2.61 -10.03 -16.41
CA ARG A 308 -1.68 -11.11 -16.06
C ARG A 308 -0.32 -10.78 -16.64
N PHE A 309 0.74 -11.24 -15.99
CA PHE A 309 2.08 -11.06 -16.51
C PHE A 309 2.28 -11.89 -17.79
N SER A 310 3.21 -11.47 -18.64
CA SER A 310 3.55 -12.28 -19.81
C SER A 310 4.14 -13.62 -19.37
N HIS A 311 3.77 -14.69 -20.08
CA HIS A 311 4.21 -16.07 -19.80
C HIS A 311 3.85 -16.57 -18.40
N GLU A 312 2.87 -15.96 -17.73
CA GLU A 312 2.38 -16.41 -16.43
C GLU A 312 1.75 -17.81 -16.51
N ASP A 313 1.23 -18.21 -17.67
CA ASP A 313 0.73 -19.55 -17.95
C ASP A 313 1.81 -20.65 -17.93
N GLN A 314 3.08 -20.25 -17.86
CA GLN A 314 4.25 -21.12 -17.77
C GLN A 314 4.90 -21.05 -16.38
N ALA A 315 4.26 -20.40 -15.41
CA ALA A 315 4.76 -20.27 -14.06
C ALA A 315 4.91 -21.66 -13.39
N SER A 316 5.96 -21.80 -12.58
CA SER A 316 6.07 -22.94 -11.66
C SER A 316 4.95 -22.86 -10.60
N ALA A 317 4.60 -23.98 -9.99
CA ALA A 317 3.54 -24.02 -8.96
C ALA A 317 3.84 -23.07 -7.78
N ASP A 318 5.12 -22.92 -7.40
CA ASP A 318 5.52 -22.01 -6.33
C ASP A 318 5.35 -20.53 -6.76
N LEU A 319 5.61 -20.21 -8.03
CA LEU A 319 5.39 -18.86 -8.58
C LEU A 319 3.89 -18.56 -8.74
N GLU A 320 3.08 -19.49 -9.24
CA GLU A 320 1.62 -19.35 -9.29
C GLU A 320 1.07 -19.01 -7.90
N GLU A 321 1.53 -19.72 -6.86
CA GLU A 321 1.12 -19.45 -5.49
C GLU A 321 1.52 -18.05 -5.01
N LEU A 322 2.75 -17.59 -5.30
CA LEU A 322 3.17 -16.22 -4.98
C LEU A 322 2.24 -15.19 -5.61
N LEU A 323 1.98 -15.33 -6.92
CA LEU A 323 1.14 -14.39 -7.67
C LEU A 323 -0.30 -14.38 -7.17
N ASP A 324 -0.87 -15.54 -6.86
CA ASP A 324 -2.21 -15.63 -6.27
C ASP A 324 -2.28 -15.01 -4.88
N ARG A 325 -1.24 -15.16 -4.05
CA ARG A 325 -1.19 -14.52 -2.72
C ARG A 325 -1.10 -13.00 -2.82
N ILE A 326 -0.33 -12.46 -3.76
CA ILE A 326 -0.31 -11.01 -4.03
C ILE A 326 -1.70 -10.53 -4.50
N ARG A 327 -2.40 -11.33 -5.31
CA ARG A 327 -3.76 -11.02 -5.79
C ARG A 327 -4.84 -11.20 -4.73
N ALA A 328 -4.69 -12.05 -3.73
CA ALA A 328 -5.74 -12.24 -2.72
C ALA A 328 -5.95 -11.02 -1.80
N GLY A 329 -5.01 -10.06 -1.74
CA GLY A 329 -5.13 -8.78 -0.99
C GLY A 329 -6.03 -7.71 -1.64
N ALA A 330 -7.25 -8.07 -2.04
CA ALA A 330 -8.12 -7.42 -3.04
C ALA A 330 -8.48 -5.93 -2.85
N ASP A 331 -8.39 -5.34 -1.66
CA ASP A 331 -8.90 -4.00 -1.33
C ASP A 331 -7.86 -2.87 -1.36
N GLY A 332 -6.60 -3.16 -1.70
CA GLY A 332 -5.54 -2.16 -1.71
C GLY A 332 -5.07 -1.73 -0.31
N ASN A 333 -5.46 -2.47 0.73
CA ASN A 333 -5.03 -2.23 2.10
C ASN A 333 -3.87 -3.14 2.50
N ALA A 334 -3.03 -2.69 3.44
CA ALA A 334 -1.95 -3.49 3.98
C ALA A 334 -2.42 -4.89 4.45
N SER A 335 -1.48 -5.84 4.43
CA SER A 335 -1.74 -7.24 4.79
C SER A 335 -2.39 -7.35 6.17
N PRO A 336 -3.36 -8.27 6.36
CA PRO A 336 -3.93 -8.50 7.69
C PRO A 336 -2.93 -8.98 8.73
N LEU A 337 -1.78 -9.49 8.30
CA LEU A 337 -0.89 -10.29 9.11
C LEU A 337 0.27 -9.50 9.71
N PHE A 338 0.44 -8.25 9.28
CA PHE A 338 1.47 -7.36 9.78
C PHE A 338 0.85 -6.07 10.28
N PRO A 339 1.34 -5.54 11.42
CA PRO A 339 1.09 -4.17 11.79
C PRO A 339 1.55 -3.25 10.66
N ALA A 340 0.66 -2.36 10.24
CA ALA A 340 1.00 -1.29 9.33
C ALA A 340 0.51 0.04 9.91
N PRO A 341 1.17 1.15 9.56
CA PRO A 341 0.70 2.48 9.94
C PRO A 341 -0.65 2.76 9.29
N LEU A 342 -1.44 3.63 9.92
CA LEU A 342 -2.81 3.93 9.49
C LEU A 342 -2.88 4.47 8.04
N ARG A 343 -1.82 5.15 7.59
CA ARG A 343 -1.67 5.67 6.22
C ARG A 343 -1.74 4.59 5.12
N ASP A 344 -1.48 3.33 5.46
CA ASP A 344 -1.50 2.21 4.51
C ASP A 344 -2.89 1.57 4.37
N PHE A 345 -3.90 2.15 5.01
CA PHE A 345 -5.29 1.71 4.95
C PHE A 345 -6.21 2.78 4.34
N THR A 346 -6.87 2.41 3.24
CA THR A 346 -7.99 3.08 2.59
C THR A 346 -9.31 2.37 2.94
N PHE A 347 -9.96 2.80 4.03
CA PHE A 347 -11.21 2.21 4.54
C PHE A 347 -12.40 2.37 3.60
N ASN A 348 -12.38 3.39 2.73
CA ASN A 348 -13.42 3.59 1.71
C ASN A 348 -13.49 2.44 0.68
N GLU A 349 -12.40 1.71 0.49
CA GLU A 349 -12.33 0.54 -0.40
C GLU A 349 -12.59 -0.79 0.34
N MET A 350 -12.57 -0.79 1.68
CA MET A 350 -12.91 -1.97 2.48
C MET A 350 -14.39 -2.31 2.37
N ARG A 351 -14.68 -3.59 2.09
CA ARG A 351 -16.04 -4.11 2.05
C ARG A 351 -16.30 -5.08 3.20
N ALA A 352 -17.40 -4.83 3.92
CA ALA A 352 -17.87 -5.69 5.00
C ALA A 352 -18.16 -7.12 4.52
N SER A 353 -18.63 -7.28 3.28
CA SER A 353 -18.88 -8.57 2.62
C SER A 353 -17.66 -9.49 2.59
N ASP A 354 -16.46 -8.93 2.73
CA ASP A 354 -15.21 -9.66 2.57
C ASP A 354 -14.71 -10.18 3.93
N GLY A 355 -15.36 -9.77 5.04
CA GLY A 355 -14.99 -10.13 6.41
C GLY A 355 -13.56 -9.72 6.74
N ARG A 356 -13.15 -8.57 6.22
CA ARG A 356 -11.78 -8.06 6.27
C ARG A 356 -11.29 -7.93 7.70
N ILE A 357 -10.21 -8.63 8.02
CA ILE A 357 -9.37 -8.40 9.19
C ILE A 357 -8.18 -7.54 8.74
N PHE A 358 -7.63 -6.69 9.59
CA PHE A 358 -6.43 -5.90 9.33
C PHE A 358 -5.70 -5.58 10.64
N THR A 359 -4.40 -5.30 10.59
CA THR A 359 -3.59 -5.04 11.80
C THR A 359 -2.96 -3.66 11.73
N LEU A 360 -3.25 -2.82 12.72
CA LEU A 360 -2.70 -1.48 12.84
C LEU A 360 -1.51 -1.47 13.81
N ASP A 361 -0.55 -0.59 13.57
CA ASP A 361 0.53 -0.34 14.53
C ASP A 361 0.00 0.09 15.92
N SER A 362 0.60 -0.47 16.97
CA SER A 362 0.26 -0.15 18.37
C SER A 362 1.51 0.25 19.16
N PRO A 363 1.43 1.28 20.02
CA PRO A 363 2.55 1.70 20.87
C PRO A 363 2.99 0.65 21.90
N ARG A 364 2.14 -0.34 22.21
CA ARG A 364 2.36 -1.33 23.27
C ARG A 364 2.49 -2.76 22.77
N SER A 365 2.34 -2.97 21.47
CA SER A 365 2.41 -4.29 20.85
C SER A 365 3.29 -4.22 19.61
N GLU A 366 4.42 -4.93 19.64
CA GLU A 366 5.24 -5.18 18.45
C GLU A 366 4.48 -5.97 17.37
N TYR A 367 3.35 -6.59 17.74
CA TYR A 367 2.43 -7.31 16.87
C TYR A 367 1.21 -6.47 16.46
N GLY A 368 1.18 -5.17 16.81
CA GLY A 368 0.08 -4.28 16.49
C GLY A 368 -1.23 -4.63 17.20
N GLU A 369 -2.32 -4.01 16.73
CA GLU A 369 -3.70 -4.28 17.14
C GLU A 369 -4.52 -4.71 15.93
N GLU A 370 -5.09 -5.91 16.01
CA GLU A 370 -5.88 -6.50 14.94
C GLU A 370 -7.35 -6.05 15.05
N PHE A 371 -7.93 -5.68 13.93
CA PHE A 371 -9.31 -5.21 13.78
C PHE A 371 -10.03 -5.98 12.67
N ARG A 372 -11.34 -6.04 12.80
CA ARG A 372 -12.28 -6.45 11.76
C ARG A 372 -13.05 -5.24 11.27
N TYR A 373 -13.13 -5.08 9.97
CA TYR A 373 -14.02 -4.13 9.33
C TYR A 373 -15.45 -4.66 9.34
N LEU A 374 -16.38 -3.87 9.87
CA LEU A 374 -17.78 -4.27 10.01
C LEU A 374 -18.69 -3.60 9.01
N GLU A 375 -18.50 -2.32 8.72
CA GLU A 375 -19.45 -1.57 7.90
C GLU A 375 -18.89 -0.22 7.44
N ARG A 376 -19.29 0.19 6.23
CA ARG A 376 -19.23 1.57 5.78
C ARG A 376 -20.48 2.33 6.24
N MET A 377 -20.30 3.37 7.05
CA MET A 377 -21.37 4.22 7.55
C MET A 377 -21.50 5.50 6.70
N ALA A 378 -22.50 6.33 7.00
CA ALA A 378 -22.69 7.62 6.34
C ALA A 378 -21.51 8.58 6.61
N ASP A 379 -21.35 9.59 5.74
CA ASP A 379 -20.41 10.70 5.91
C ASP A 379 -18.94 10.27 6.06
N GLY A 380 -18.50 9.25 5.31
CA GLY A 380 -17.11 8.76 5.33
C GLY A 380 -16.71 8.07 6.64
N ASN A 381 -17.70 7.68 7.46
CA ASN A 381 -17.45 6.94 8.69
C ASN A 381 -17.38 5.44 8.43
N HIS A 382 -16.58 4.73 9.22
CA HIS A 382 -16.38 3.30 9.12
C HIS A 382 -16.43 2.66 10.51
N LEU A 383 -17.21 1.59 10.65
CA LEU A 383 -17.29 0.82 11.88
C LEU A 383 -16.30 -0.34 11.84
N ILE A 384 -15.41 -0.38 12.82
CA ILE A 384 -14.44 -1.45 13.03
C ILE A 384 -14.55 -1.99 14.44
N ILE A 385 -14.16 -3.25 14.63
CA ILE A 385 -14.12 -3.89 15.95
C ILE A 385 -12.77 -4.56 16.14
N ARG A 386 -12.18 -4.43 17.32
CA ARG A 386 -10.97 -5.17 17.68
C ARG A 386 -11.22 -6.66 17.47
N ASN A 387 -10.31 -7.36 16.79
CA ASN A 387 -10.53 -8.75 16.48
C ASN A 387 -10.45 -9.62 17.74
N GLN A 388 -9.49 -9.35 18.62
CA GLN A 388 -9.30 -10.03 19.89
C GLN A 388 -10.20 -9.48 21.02
N VAL A 389 -10.58 -10.34 21.97
CA VAL A 389 -11.35 -9.97 23.16
C VAL A 389 -10.39 -9.55 24.29
N LEU A 390 -10.70 -8.47 24.99
CA LEU A 390 -10.08 -8.12 26.27
C LEU A 390 -10.75 -8.98 27.34
N THR A 391 -10.14 -10.10 27.70
CA THR A 391 -10.73 -11.13 28.56
C THR A 391 -10.63 -10.80 30.05
N GLN A 392 -11.33 -11.59 30.87
CA GLN A 392 -11.42 -11.41 32.32
C GLN A 392 -12.07 -10.08 32.74
N VAL A 393 -12.99 -9.58 31.91
CA VAL A 393 -13.71 -8.33 32.15
C VAL A 393 -15.18 -8.63 32.41
N SER A 394 -15.72 -8.14 33.53
CA SER A 394 -17.14 -8.25 33.84
C SER A 394 -17.96 -7.31 32.97
N TRP A 395 -19.28 -7.54 32.88
CA TRP A 395 -20.16 -6.60 32.17
C TRP A 395 -20.16 -5.22 32.85
N LEU A 396 -20.03 -5.19 34.19
CA LEU A 396 -20.00 -3.95 34.98
C LEU A 396 -18.72 -3.15 34.75
N ASN A 397 -17.60 -3.83 34.50
CA ASN A 397 -16.28 -3.21 34.34
C ASN A 397 -15.89 -2.95 32.87
N GLN A 398 -16.77 -3.28 31.91
CA GLN A 398 -16.45 -3.18 30.47
C GLN A 398 -16.12 -1.74 30.05
N GLU A 399 -16.77 -0.76 30.66
CA GLU A 399 -16.61 0.66 30.34
C GLU A 399 -15.22 1.17 30.74
N ASP A 400 -14.79 0.87 31.97
CA ASP A 400 -13.47 1.26 32.47
C ASP A 400 -12.34 0.63 31.64
N GLU A 401 -12.50 -0.64 31.24
CA GLU A 401 -11.53 -1.32 30.39
C GLU A 401 -11.45 -0.73 28.98
N LEU A 402 -12.60 -0.32 28.41
CA LEU A 402 -12.63 0.37 27.11
C LEU A 402 -11.91 1.72 27.17
N ILE A 403 -12.10 2.48 28.25
CA ILE A 403 -11.42 3.76 28.48
C ILE A 403 -9.91 3.54 28.58
N ARG A 404 -9.47 2.55 29.38
CA ARG A 404 -8.06 2.18 29.53
C ARG A 404 -7.43 1.79 28.19
N TRP A 405 -8.03 0.84 27.48
CA TRP A 405 -7.52 0.35 26.19
C TRP A 405 -7.42 1.49 25.15
N PHE A 406 -8.46 2.33 25.04
CA PHE A 406 -8.45 3.44 24.09
C PHE A 406 -7.38 4.49 24.42
N GLY A 407 -7.23 4.82 25.70
CA GLY A 407 -6.28 5.83 26.16
C GLY A 407 -4.82 5.38 26.09
N GLU A 408 -4.56 4.08 26.29
CA GLU A 408 -3.21 3.60 26.53
C GLU A 408 -2.65 2.63 25.47
N ASP A 409 -3.50 1.79 24.86
CA ASP A 409 -3.05 0.69 23.99
C ASP A 409 -3.19 1.02 22.50
N ILE A 410 -3.96 2.07 22.18
CA ILE A 410 -4.18 2.57 20.83
C ILE A 410 -3.17 3.68 20.47
N SER A 411 -2.77 3.76 19.21
CA SER A 411 -1.89 4.83 18.72
C SER A 411 -2.60 6.20 18.72
N GLN A 412 -1.83 7.28 18.87
CA GLN A 412 -2.39 8.63 18.79
C GLN A 412 -2.98 8.91 17.41
N GLU A 413 -2.38 8.37 16.35
CA GLU A 413 -2.86 8.50 14.98
C GLU A 413 -4.27 7.91 14.81
N LEU A 414 -4.51 6.70 15.32
CA LEU A 414 -5.84 6.09 15.27
C LEU A 414 -6.85 6.88 16.11
N ARG A 415 -6.48 7.33 17.33
CA ARG A 415 -7.36 8.19 18.16
C ARG A 415 -7.78 9.48 17.44
N ASN A 416 -6.88 10.04 16.63
CA ASN A 416 -7.11 11.29 15.90
C ASN A 416 -8.08 11.16 14.73
N ILE A 417 -8.40 9.95 14.27
CA ILE A 417 -9.42 9.74 13.23
C ILE A 417 -10.72 9.12 13.77
N VAL A 418 -10.75 8.71 15.03
CA VAL A 418 -11.96 8.20 15.67
C VAL A 418 -13.02 9.30 15.70
N ALA A 419 -14.18 8.99 15.12
CA ALA A 419 -15.34 9.86 15.08
C ALA A 419 -15.98 9.93 16.48
N PRO A 420 -16.53 11.09 16.88
CA PRO A 420 -17.18 11.20 18.18
C PRO A 420 -18.49 10.41 18.23
N VAL A 421 -18.73 9.71 19.33
CA VAL A 421 -19.99 9.00 19.66
C VAL A 421 -20.59 9.58 20.94
N SER A 422 -21.80 9.15 21.32
CA SER A 422 -22.40 9.61 22.59
C SER A 422 -21.53 9.27 23.79
N SER A 423 -21.38 10.22 24.73
CA SER A 423 -20.71 9.98 26.00
C SER A 423 -21.55 9.10 26.95
N ILE A 424 -22.87 9.04 26.71
CA ILE A 424 -23.81 8.20 27.46
C ILE A 424 -24.73 7.47 26.47
N PHE A 425 -24.75 6.14 26.53
CA PHE A 425 -25.64 5.32 25.71
C PHE A 425 -26.98 5.09 26.42
N THR A 426 -28.08 5.33 25.71
CA THR A 426 -29.42 4.93 26.19
C THR A 426 -29.68 3.49 25.76
N THR A 427 -29.23 2.53 26.57
CA THR A 427 -29.16 1.12 26.16
C THR A 427 -30.49 0.38 26.09
N GLY A 428 -31.52 0.90 26.77
CA GLY A 428 -32.78 0.18 26.97
C GLY A 428 -32.57 -1.12 27.77
N MET A 429 -33.57 -1.98 27.78
CA MET A 429 -33.50 -3.29 28.43
C MET A 429 -34.50 -4.24 27.78
N ILE A 430 -34.08 -5.47 27.50
CA ILE A 430 -34.97 -6.50 26.97
C ILE A 430 -34.57 -7.89 27.47
N GLY A 431 -35.55 -8.61 28.03
CA GLY A 431 -35.36 -9.96 28.57
C GLY A 431 -35.18 -11.02 27.48
N TYR A 432 -34.48 -12.11 27.81
CA TYR A 432 -34.14 -13.18 26.85
C TYR A 432 -35.37 -13.74 26.10
N THR A 433 -36.44 -14.06 26.83
CA THR A 433 -37.67 -14.59 26.25
C THR A 433 -38.38 -13.57 25.38
N ALA A 434 -38.39 -12.30 25.80
CA ALA A 434 -39.07 -11.22 25.08
C ALA A 434 -38.36 -10.88 23.76
N ALA A 435 -37.03 -10.92 23.74
CA ALA A 435 -36.25 -10.67 22.52
C ALA A 435 -36.52 -11.73 21.42
N GLY A 436 -36.92 -12.94 21.81
CA GLY A 436 -37.23 -14.03 20.89
C GLY A 436 -36.03 -14.42 20.02
N ILE A 437 -35.09 -15.19 20.58
CA ILE A 437 -33.91 -15.65 19.84
C ILE A 437 -34.31 -16.57 18.69
N THR A 438 -33.81 -16.28 17.50
CA THR A 438 -34.03 -17.02 16.25
C THR A 438 -32.72 -17.44 15.61
N GLY A 439 -32.80 -18.32 14.59
CA GLY A 439 -31.61 -18.75 13.83
C GLY A 439 -30.54 -19.43 14.69
N GLY A 440 -30.93 -20.13 15.75
CA GLY A 440 -30.00 -20.79 16.67
C GLY A 440 -29.11 -19.85 17.49
N GLY A 441 -29.53 -18.60 17.70
CA GLY A 441 -28.70 -17.57 18.36
C GLY A 441 -28.11 -16.55 17.39
N TRP A 442 -28.46 -16.62 16.10
CA TRP A 442 -28.02 -15.65 15.10
C TRP A 442 -28.72 -14.29 15.29
N SER A 443 -30.02 -14.28 15.54
CA SER A 443 -30.80 -13.03 15.52
C SER A 443 -31.84 -13.01 16.62
N VAL A 444 -32.40 -11.83 16.87
CA VAL A 444 -33.56 -11.63 17.74
C VAL A 444 -34.75 -11.21 16.90
N SER A 445 -35.96 -11.58 17.32
CA SER A 445 -37.21 -11.17 16.66
C SER A 445 -37.70 -9.81 17.11
N ASP A 446 -37.35 -9.40 18.33
CA ASP A 446 -37.73 -8.12 18.90
C ASP A 446 -36.55 -7.51 19.67
N LEU A 447 -36.37 -6.19 19.52
CA LEU A 447 -35.39 -5.40 20.24
C LEU A 447 -36.03 -4.57 21.36
N GLY A 448 -37.36 -4.42 21.36
CA GLY A 448 -38.10 -3.61 22.33
C GLY A 448 -37.46 -2.24 22.55
N ASN A 449 -37.27 -1.87 23.81
CA ASN A 449 -36.65 -0.58 24.17
C ASN A 449 -35.17 -0.48 23.80
N ALA A 450 -34.49 -1.60 23.51
CA ALA A 450 -33.10 -1.59 23.06
C ALA A 450 -32.95 -1.23 21.56
N ALA A 451 -34.05 -1.12 20.81
CA ALA A 451 -34.01 -0.82 19.38
C ALA A 451 -33.35 0.53 19.03
N ASN A 452 -33.38 1.49 19.96
CA ASN A 452 -32.78 2.81 19.79
C ASN A 452 -31.30 2.87 20.16
N ASP A 453 -30.74 1.80 20.73
CA ASP A 453 -29.33 1.72 21.12
C ASP A 453 -28.43 1.41 19.91
N ASN A 454 -28.63 2.10 18.79
CA ASN A 454 -27.76 1.97 17.61
C ASN A 454 -26.61 2.98 17.71
N THR A 455 -25.39 2.49 17.58
CA THR A 455 -24.22 3.36 17.64
C THR A 455 -24.03 4.11 16.33
N VAL A 456 -23.95 5.43 16.40
CA VAL A 456 -23.68 6.32 15.26
C VAL A 456 -22.69 7.41 15.69
N ALA A 457 -21.96 7.96 14.71
CA ALA A 457 -21.18 9.17 14.92
C ALA A 457 -22.13 10.37 15.16
N ILE A 458 -21.79 11.22 16.13
CA ILE A 458 -22.57 12.42 16.45
C ILE A 458 -21.66 13.65 16.58
N ASN A 459 -22.16 14.79 16.09
CA ASN A 459 -21.48 16.06 16.31
C ASN A 459 -21.56 16.47 17.79
N GLY A 460 -20.41 16.81 18.39
CA GLY A 460 -20.33 17.19 19.81
C GLY A 460 -20.27 16.02 20.79
N GLY A 461 -20.09 14.78 20.32
CA GLY A 461 -19.83 13.61 21.15
C GLY A 461 -18.38 13.52 21.63
N GLU A 462 -18.00 12.34 22.12
CA GLU A 462 -16.65 12.00 22.58
C GLU A 462 -15.99 10.98 21.66
N ARG A 463 -14.68 11.14 21.40
CA ARG A 463 -13.88 10.16 20.67
C ARG A 463 -13.46 9.06 21.64
N ARG A 464 -14.03 7.87 21.47
CA ARG A 464 -13.86 6.77 22.43
C ARG A 464 -14.17 5.42 21.83
N ALA A 465 -13.67 4.37 22.48
CA ALA A 465 -14.13 3.01 22.26
C ALA A 465 -15.50 2.76 22.91
N PHE A 466 -16.22 1.78 22.39
CA PHE A 466 -17.50 1.33 22.93
C PHE A 466 -17.68 -0.19 22.75
N SER A 467 -18.58 -0.78 23.53
CA SER A 467 -19.05 -2.15 23.35
C SER A 467 -20.31 -2.14 22.48
N LEU A 468 -20.44 -3.04 21.51
CA LEU A 468 -21.62 -3.10 20.64
C LEU A 468 -22.89 -3.41 21.45
N SER A 469 -24.03 -2.85 21.02
CA SER A 469 -25.34 -3.21 21.58
C SER A 469 -25.94 -4.46 20.93
N LEU A 470 -27.03 -4.96 21.50
CA LEU A 470 -27.85 -5.98 20.86
C LEU A 470 -28.44 -5.49 19.53
N ALA A 471 -28.80 -4.21 19.43
CA ALA A 471 -29.30 -3.60 18.20
C ALA A 471 -28.19 -3.52 17.13
N ASP A 472 -26.97 -3.13 17.50
CA ASP A 472 -25.81 -3.11 16.61
C ASP A 472 -25.52 -4.51 16.05
N VAL A 473 -25.46 -5.53 16.90
CA VAL A 473 -25.19 -6.92 16.48
C VAL A 473 -26.31 -7.45 15.58
N GLN A 474 -27.59 -7.19 15.90
CA GLN A 474 -28.71 -7.56 15.05
C GLN A 474 -28.58 -6.91 13.66
N ARG A 475 -28.29 -5.61 13.62
CA ARG A 475 -28.15 -4.83 12.39
C ARG A 475 -26.98 -5.31 11.53
N LEU A 476 -25.83 -5.55 12.13
CA LEU A 476 -24.61 -6.01 11.44
C LEU A 476 -24.70 -7.45 10.90
N SER A 477 -25.73 -8.19 11.30
CA SER A 477 -25.84 -9.61 10.98
C SER A 477 -27.09 -10.00 10.20
N ALA A 478 -28.14 -9.18 10.26
CA ALA A 478 -29.42 -9.42 9.61
C ALA A 478 -29.92 -8.20 8.82
N GLY A 479 -29.12 -7.13 8.72
CA GLY A 479 -29.47 -5.89 8.02
C GLY A 479 -29.18 -5.92 6.52
N THR A 480 -29.81 -5.01 5.79
CA THR A 480 -29.73 -4.88 4.32
C THR A 480 -28.57 -3.99 3.82
N ALA A 481 -27.83 -3.34 4.71
CA ALA A 481 -26.82 -2.32 4.37
C ALA A 481 -25.35 -2.80 4.45
N GLY A 482 -25.10 -4.02 4.94
CA GLY A 482 -23.77 -4.61 5.03
C GLY A 482 -23.75 -5.76 6.03
N ILE A 483 -23.26 -6.93 5.61
CA ILE A 483 -23.12 -8.12 6.47
C ILE A 483 -21.80 -8.02 7.26
N GLY A 484 -21.74 -7.17 8.28
CA GLY A 484 -20.55 -7.03 9.13
C GLY A 484 -20.13 -8.33 9.82
N PHE A 485 -21.10 -9.19 10.12
CA PHE A 485 -20.87 -10.59 10.44
C PHE A 485 -21.66 -11.48 9.48
N ARG A 486 -20.97 -12.36 8.76
CA ARG A 486 -21.52 -13.21 7.70
C ARG A 486 -21.96 -14.56 8.23
N GLU A 487 -21.27 -15.03 9.27
CA GLU A 487 -21.56 -16.28 9.94
C GLU A 487 -21.23 -16.22 11.43
N MET A 488 -21.67 -17.23 12.18
CA MET A 488 -21.47 -17.31 13.62
C MET A 488 -19.97 -17.26 14.01
N GLY A 489 -19.11 -17.93 13.23
CA GLY A 489 -17.66 -17.95 13.49
C GLY A 489 -17.03 -16.56 13.57
N GLU A 490 -17.48 -15.62 12.75
CA GLU A 490 -16.93 -14.26 12.71
C GLU A 490 -17.33 -13.40 13.90
N ARG A 491 -18.48 -13.70 14.52
CA ARG A 491 -18.91 -13.04 15.75
C ARG A 491 -18.11 -13.54 16.95
N ALA A 492 -17.76 -14.81 16.97
CA ALA A 492 -16.97 -15.37 18.06
C ALA A 492 -15.66 -14.60 18.23
N GLY A 493 -15.21 -14.44 19.47
CA GLY A 493 -13.85 -13.98 19.69
C GLY A 493 -12.87 -15.11 19.33
N PRO A 494 -11.67 -14.78 18.80
CA PRO A 494 -10.62 -15.76 18.59
C PRO A 494 -10.30 -16.56 19.86
N SER A 495 -9.68 -17.73 19.71
CA SER A 495 -9.31 -18.61 20.83
C SER A 495 -10.50 -19.04 21.71
N SER A 496 -11.67 -19.24 21.09
CA SER A 496 -12.91 -19.64 21.78
C SER A 496 -13.32 -18.67 22.89
N THR A 497 -13.23 -17.36 22.64
CA THR A 497 -13.62 -16.34 23.62
C THR A 497 -15.03 -15.80 23.37
N SER A 498 -15.71 -15.43 24.45
CA SER A 498 -17.01 -14.78 24.46
C SER A 498 -16.88 -13.31 24.84
N TRP A 499 -17.82 -12.46 24.43
CA TRP A 499 -17.74 -11.03 24.72
C TRP A 499 -19.10 -10.41 25.00
N TRP A 500 -19.10 -9.44 25.91
CA TRP A 500 -20.28 -8.72 26.37
C TRP A 500 -20.81 -7.75 25.33
N LEU A 501 -22.14 -7.60 25.29
CA LEU A 501 -22.81 -6.47 24.65
C LEU A 501 -23.18 -5.46 25.73
N ARG A 502 -23.22 -4.16 25.40
CA ARG A 502 -23.62 -3.13 26.36
C ARG A 502 -25.10 -3.15 26.74
N THR A 503 -25.94 -3.88 26.02
CA THR A 503 -27.38 -3.97 26.31
C THR A 503 -27.64 -4.88 27.52
N PRO A 504 -28.34 -4.42 28.55
CA PRO A 504 -28.72 -5.26 29.68
C PRO A 504 -29.94 -6.13 29.34
N VAL A 505 -29.97 -7.34 29.90
CA VAL A 505 -31.14 -8.22 29.87
C VAL A 505 -32.10 -7.85 31.00
N ASN A 506 -31.54 -7.59 32.17
CA ASN A 506 -32.17 -7.15 33.40
C ASN A 506 -31.09 -6.51 34.31
N HIS A 507 -31.42 -6.23 35.58
CA HIS A 507 -30.47 -5.59 36.52
C HIS A 507 -29.32 -6.49 37.01
N SER A 508 -29.29 -7.77 36.66
CA SER A 508 -28.24 -8.71 37.08
C SER A 508 -27.60 -9.49 35.93
N SER A 509 -28.13 -9.37 34.71
CA SER A 509 -27.69 -10.12 33.54
C SER A 509 -27.49 -9.21 32.32
N GLY A 510 -26.44 -9.47 31.56
CA GLY A 510 -26.09 -8.78 30.32
C GLY A 510 -26.22 -9.70 29.11
N TRP A 511 -26.44 -9.10 27.94
CA TRP A 511 -26.34 -9.81 26.66
C TRP A 511 -24.88 -10.05 26.30
N ARG A 512 -24.60 -11.14 25.59
CA ARG A 512 -23.26 -11.49 25.11
C ARG A 512 -23.31 -12.27 23.80
N VAL A 513 -22.18 -12.30 23.11
CA VAL A 513 -21.87 -13.27 22.08
C VAL A 513 -21.01 -14.36 22.70
N ASN A 514 -21.43 -15.62 22.57
CA ASN A 514 -20.69 -16.76 23.13
C ASN A 514 -19.49 -17.18 22.24
N THR A 515 -18.77 -18.21 22.68
CA THR A 515 -17.54 -18.71 22.06
C THR A 515 -17.71 -19.31 20.65
N ILE A 516 -18.96 -19.49 20.22
CA ILE A 516 -19.33 -19.95 18.88
C ILE A 516 -20.22 -18.93 18.16
N GLY A 517 -20.25 -17.67 18.60
CA GLY A 517 -20.93 -16.59 17.90
C GLY A 517 -22.43 -16.42 18.15
N ARG A 518 -23.02 -17.16 19.09
CA ARG A 518 -24.45 -17.08 19.41
C ARG A 518 -24.74 -15.97 20.40
N ILE A 519 -25.85 -15.27 20.21
CA ILE A 519 -26.42 -14.37 21.19
C ILE A 519 -26.90 -15.19 22.39
N MET A 520 -26.37 -14.88 23.57
CA MET A 520 -26.68 -15.50 24.85
C MET A 520 -26.71 -14.45 25.95
N THR A 521 -26.99 -14.88 27.18
CA THR A 521 -26.94 -14.03 28.36
C THR A 521 -25.92 -14.56 29.37
N GLY A 522 -25.58 -13.73 30.34
CA GLY A 522 -24.76 -14.13 31.49
C GLY A 522 -24.88 -13.15 32.64
N PRO A 523 -24.48 -13.55 33.87
CA PRO A 523 -24.48 -12.65 35.03
C PRO A 523 -23.50 -11.49 34.82
N GLN A 524 -23.92 -10.27 35.14
CA GLN A 524 -23.12 -9.06 34.88
C GLN A 524 -21.82 -9.02 35.69
N THR A 525 -21.79 -9.66 36.86
CA THR A 525 -20.62 -9.73 37.75
C THR A 525 -19.59 -10.78 37.35
N ALA A 526 -19.86 -11.59 36.32
CA ALA A 526 -19.07 -12.77 36.06
C ALA A 526 -17.82 -12.45 35.23
N GLU A 527 -16.65 -12.63 35.84
CA GLU A 527 -15.31 -12.48 35.26
C GLU A 527 -14.74 -13.86 34.95
N LEU A 528 -14.63 -14.20 33.67
CA LEU A 528 -14.08 -15.50 33.24
C LEU A 528 -12.88 -15.28 32.31
N ALA A 529 -11.93 -16.21 32.35
CA ALA A 529 -10.72 -16.15 31.54
C ALA A 529 -11.01 -16.16 30.02
N ASP A 530 -12.14 -16.73 29.61
CA ASP A 530 -12.59 -16.83 28.22
C ASP A 530 -13.66 -15.78 27.86
N ARG A 531 -13.86 -14.75 28.71
CA ARG A 531 -14.88 -13.73 28.48
C ARG A 531 -14.43 -12.32 28.83
N GLY A 532 -14.82 -11.36 28.02
CA GLY A 532 -14.74 -9.96 28.43
C GLY A 532 -15.37 -8.99 27.45
N VAL A 533 -14.67 -7.93 27.07
CA VAL A 533 -15.18 -6.88 26.17
C VAL A 533 -14.43 -6.89 24.85
N ARG A 534 -15.13 -6.60 23.75
CA ARG A 534 -14.56 -6.49 22.42
C ARG A 534 -14.71 -5.04 21.92
N PRO A 535 -13.67 -4.21 22.03
CA PRO A 535 -13.76 -2.79 21.69
C PRO A 535 -14.15 -2.53 20.24
N ALA A 536 -15.09 -1.62 20.01
CA ALA A 536 -15.46 -1.11 18.70
C ALA A 536 -15.15 0.40 18.58
N LEU A 537 -14.89 0.84 17.36
CA LEU A 537 -14.57 2.22 17.01
C LEU A 537 -15.34 2.62 15.74
N ILE A 538 -15.81 3.87 15.71
CA ILE A 538 -16.16 4.52 14.44
C ILE A 538 -15.00 5.41 14.07
N ILE A 539 -14.42 5.23 12.89
CA ILE A 539 -13.34 6.05 12.36
C ILE A 539 -13.83 6.85 11.14
N HIS A 540 -13.19 7.98 10.87
CA HIS A 540 -13.52 8.86 9.76
C HIS A 540 -12.32 9.01 8.83
N GLN A 541 -12.51 8.75 7.54
CA GLN A 541 -11.49 8.91 6.49
C GLN A 541 -12.03 9.62 5.25
#